data_AF-A0A9J6GG65-F1
#
_entry.id   AF-A0A9J6GG65-F1
#
_cell.length_a   1.000
_cell.length_b   1.000
_cell.length_c   1.000
_cell.angle_alpha   90.00
_cell.angle_beta   90.00
_cell.angle_gamma   90.00
#
_symmetry.space_group_name_H-M   'P 1'
#
loop_
_entity.id
_entity.type
_entity.pdbx_description
1 polymer ?
#
loop_
_entity_poly.entity_id
_entity_poly.type
_entity_poly.pdbx_seq_one_letter_code
_entity_poly.pdbx_strand_id
1 'polypeptide(L)'
;MDKVDALYKKYDILASAGDKVSEHEKDYLDILESVKGTPSEKRLASQFIARFFKSFPHLAEKAIDAQLDLCEDADVAIRKQAIKDLPSFCKESKEYVPKIADVLAQLLLTEDHTELLVHPALAGHPGQAGRPGNAGRSLSPRYYPGKGEGS
;
A
#
# COMPACT_ATOMS: atom_id res chain seq x y z
N MET A 1 6.31 3.74 34.16
CA MET A 1 6.06 2.54 33.31
C MET A 1 6.36 2.95 31.89
N ASP A 2 7.20 2.18 31.20
CA ASP A 2 7.53 2.47 29.81
C ASP A 2 6.25 2.42 28.95
N LYS A 3 6.05 3.40 28.08
CA LYS A 3 4.86 3.46 27.21
C LYS A 3 4.90 2.35 26.15
N VAL A 4 6.09 1.90 25.75
CA VAL A 4 6.28 0.74 24.87
C VAL A 4 5.84 -0.54 25.57
N ASP A 5 6.22 -0.74 26.84
CA ASP A 5 5.75 -1.89 27.62
C ASP A 5 4.22 -1.90 27.76
N ALA A 6 3.61 -0.71 27.92
CA ALA A 6 2.16 -0.59 27.97
C ALA A 6 1.49 -0.98 26.65
N LEU A 7 2.10 -0.67 25.51
CA LEU A 7 1.63 -1.11 24.19
C LEU A 7 1.71 -2.62 24.02
N TYR A 8 2.81 -3.25 24.44
CA TYR A 8 2.93 -4.71 24.39
C TYR A 8 1.89 -5.41 25.27
N LYS A 9 1.63 -4.89 26.48
CA LYS A 9 0.57 -5.43 27.34
C LYS A 9 -0.81 -5.40 26.68
N LYS A 10 -1.14 -4.29 26.00
CA LYS A 10 -2.40 -4.16 25.25
C LYS A 10 -2.45 -5.13 24.07
N TYR A 11 -1.35 -5.28 23.34
CA TYR A 11 -1.24 -6.27 22.28
C TYR A 11 -1.49 -7.69 22.81
N ASP A 12 -0.86 -8.06 23.93
CA ASP A 12 -1.00 -9.40 24.51
C ASP A 12 -2.45 -9.67 24.95
N ILE A 13 -3.12 -8.67 25.53
CA ILE A 13 -4.54 -8.74 25.89
C ILE A 13 -5.39 -9.01 24.64
N LEU A 14 -5.24 -8.17 23.60
CA LEU A 14 -6.00 -8.30 22.36
C LEU A 14 -5.71 -9.61 21.62
N ALA A 15 -4.45 -10.05 21.61
CA ALA A 15 -4.03 -11.29 20.97
C ALA A 15 -4.56 -12.53 21.70
N SER A 16 -4.69 -12.46 23.03
CA SER A 16 -5.15 -13.58 23.86
C SER A 16 -6.67 -13.63 24.03
N ALA A 17 -7.38 -12.55 23.68
CA ALA A 17 -8.82 -12.43 23.89
C ALA A 17 -9.68 -13.34 22.98
N GLY A 18 -9.16 -13.75 21.81
CA GLY A 18 -9.88 -14.59 20.86
C GLY A 18 -11.23 -13.98 20.47
N ASP A 19 -12.32 -14.70 20.71
CA ASP A 19 -13.69 -14.23 20.41
C ASP A 19 -14.14 -13.04 21.28
N LYS A 20 -13.47 -12.79 22.41
CA LYS A 20 -13.77 -11.68 23.32
C LYS A 20 -12.98 -10.41 23.02
N VAL A 21 -12.27 -10.36 21.89
CA VAL A 21 -11.45 -9.20 21.51
C VAL A 21 -12.26 -7.90 21.49
N SER A 22 -13.54 -7.95 21.16
CA SER A 22 -14.46 -6.81 21.17
C SER A 22 -14.69 -6.21 22.57
N GLU A 23 -14.54 -6.99 23.66
CA GLU A 23 -14.63 -6.50 25.04
C GLU A 23 -13.43 -5.60 25.41
N HIS A 24 -12.35 -5.67 24.63
CA HIS A 24 -11.10 -4.94 24.83
C HIS A 24 -10.96 -3.73 23.90
N GLU A 25 -12.09 -3.15 23.48
CA GLU A 25 -12.11 -1.97 22.61
C GLU A 25 -11.23 -0.82 23.14
N LYS A 26 -11.25 -0.60 24.46
CA LYS A 26 -10.44 0.44 25.10
C LYS A 26 -8.95 0.25 24.86
N ASP A 27 -8.46 -1.00 24.91
CA ASP A 27 -7.05 -1.31 24.65
C ASP A 27 -6.69 -1.00 23.20
N TYR A 28 -7.60 -1.27 22.25
CA TYR A 28 -7.40 -0.92 20.85
C TYR A 28 -7.44 0.61 20.63
N LEU A 29 -8.37 1.33 21.24
CA LEU A 29 -8.43 2.80 21.19
C LEU A 29 -7.15 3.45 21.71
N ASP A 30 -6.60 2.94 22.81
CA ASP A 30 -5.33 3.42 23.34
C ASP A 30 -4.15 3.17 22.37
N ILE A 31 -4.17 2.05 21.62
CA ILE A 31 -3.20 1.79 20.55
C ILE A 31 -3.37 2.82 19.42
N LEU A 32 -4.61 3.14 19.01
CA LEU A 32 -4.86 4.16 17.98
C LEU A 32 -4.30 5.53 18.40
N GLU A 33 -4.45 5.93 19.67
CA GLU A 33 -3.92 7.21 20.15
C GLU A 33 -2.38 7.24 20.27
N SER A 34 -1.74 6.06 20.31
CA SER A 34 -0.28 5.94 20.46
C SER A 34 0.51 6.36 19.20
N VAL A 35 -0.17 6.62 18.07
CA VAL A 35 0.43 7.22 16.86
C VAL A 35 0.95 8.65 17.10
N LYS A 36 0.54 9.28 18.21
CA LYS A 36 1.01 10.60 18.67
C LYS A 36 2.21 10.51 19.63
N GLY A 37 2.70 9.29 19.89
CA GLY A 37 3.78 9.01 20.84
C GLY A 37 5.19 9.24 20.29
N THR A 38 6.17 8.63 20.96
CA THR A 38 7.57 8.59 20.49
C THR A 38 7.73 7.71 19.25
N PRO A 39 8.84 7.82 18.49
CA PRO A 39 9.07 6.98 17.32
C PRO A 39 8.92 5.47 17.58
N SER A 40 9.35 4.99 18.75
CA SER A 40 9.18 3.59 19.16
C SER A 40 7.71 3.21 19.35
N GLU A 41 6.92 4.08 19.98
CA GLU A 41 5.48 3.88 20.17
C GLU A 41 4.75 3.86 18.82
N LYS A 42 5.06 4.80 17.93
CA LYS A 42 4.45 4.90 16.60
C LYS A 42 4.71 3.67 15.74
N ARG A 43 5.94 3.14 15.74
CA ARG A 43 6.29 1.91 15.01
C ARG A 43 5.49 0.70 15.49
N LEU A 44 5.25 0.60 16.79
CA LEU A 44 4.42 -0.46 17.35
C LEU A 44 2.93 -0.22 17.06
N ALA A 45 2.47 1.01 17.21
CA ALA A 45 1.10 1.40 16.89
C ALA A 45 0.73 0.99 15.46
N SER A 46 1.53 1.34 14.44
CA SER A 46 1.29 0.92 13.04
C SER A 46 0.97 -0.57 12.92
N GLN A 47 1.85 -1.41 13.47
CA GLN A 47 1.75 -2.86 13.37
C GLN A 47 0.51 -3.38 14.12
N PHE A 48 0.22 -2.82 15.28
CA PHE A 48 -0.89 -3.27 16.12
C PHE A 48 -2.24 -2.82 15.57
N ILE A 49 -2.33 -1.60 15.03
CA ILE A 49 -3.51 -1.09 14.34
C ILE A 49 -3.88 -2.05 13.22
N ALA A 50 -2.94 -2.34 12.32
CA ALA A 50 -3.13 -3.25 11.19
C ALA A 50 -3.49 -4.67 11.63
N ARG A 51 -2.87 -5.17 12.71
CA ARG A 51 -3.11 -6.52 13.23
C ARG A 51 -4.54 -6.75 13.69
N PHE A 52 -5.13 -5.77 14.38
CA PHE A 52 -6.45 -5.90 15.01
C PHE A 52 -7.56 -5.17 14.27
N PHE A 53 -7.26 -4.50 13.15
CA PHE A 53 -8.24 -3.76 12.34
C PHE A 53 -9.54 -4.53 12.07
N LYS A 54 -9.42 -5.78 11.60
CA LYS A 54 -10.58 -6.65 11.30
C LYS A 54 -11.43 -7.02 12.52
N SER A 55 -10.87 -6.92 13.73
CA SER A 55 -11.55 -7.22 14.99
C SER A 55 -12.46 -6.09 15.45
N PHE A 56 -12.27 -4.87 14.92
CA PHE A 56 -13.01 -3.67 15.32
C PHE A 56 -13.56 -2.91 14.09
N PRO A 57 -14.47 -3.50 13.31
CA PRO A 57 -14.98 -2.87 12.10
C PRO A 57 -15.70 -1.53 12.36
N HIS A 58 -16.30 -1.34 13.54
CA HIS A 58 -16.91 -0.06 13.93
C HIS A 58 -15.90 1.06 14.23
N LEU A 59 -14.62 0.72 14.40
CA LEU A 59 -13.52 1.66 14.55
C LEU A 59 -12.70 1.80 13.26
N ALA A 60 -13.15 1.23 12.14
CA ALA A 60 -12.38 1.18 10.89
C ALA A 60 -11.94 2.58 10.43
N GLU A 61 -12.85 3.56 10.40
CA GLU A 61 -12.52 4.93 10.01
C GLU A 61 -11.43 5.52 10.90
N LYS A 62 -11.56 5.39 12.22
CA LYS A 62 -10.59 5.91 13.19
C LYS A 62 -9.23 5.22 13.08
N ALA A 63 -9.22 3.91 12.85
CA ALA A 63 -8.00 3.14 12.66
C ALA A 63 -7.29 3.51 11.36
N ILE A 64 -8.04 3.76 10.28
CA ILE A 64 -7.50 4.25 9.01
C ILE A 64 -6.91 5.63 9.19
N ASP A 65 -7.62 6.57 9.83
CA ASP A 65 -7.11 7.92 10.07
C ASP A 65 -5.80 7.88 10.87
N ALA A 66 -5.76 7.10 11.96
CA ALA A 66 -4.53 6.92 12.76
C ALA A 66 -3.38 6.32 11.94
N GLN A 67 -3.67 5.39 11.02
CA GLN A 67 -2.66 4.80 10.14
C GLN A 67 -2.16 5.79 9.07
N LEU A 68 -3.04 6.65 8.56
CA LEU A 68 -2.71 7.70 7.60
C LEU A 68 -1.88 8.81 8.25
N ASP A 69 -2.15 9.18 9.51
CA ASP A 69 -1.30 10.09 10.29
C ASP A 69 0.16 9.60 10.33
N LEU A 70 0.37 8.27 10.42
CA LEU A 70 1.71 7.67 10.38
C LEU A 70 2.34 7.67 8.99
N CYS A 71 1.54 7.69 7.93
CA CYS A 71 2.03 7.80 6.56
C CYS A 71 2.60 9.19 6.26
N GLU A 72 2.23 10.19 7.06
CA GLU A 72 2.73 11.57 6.99
C GLU A 72 3.80 11.88 8.05
N ASP A 73 4.31 10.86 8.75
CA ASP A 73 5.31 11.05 9.81
C ASP A 73 6.63 11.59 9.26
N ALA A 74 7.35 12.39 10.05
CA ALA A 74 8.66 12.92 9.67
C ALA A 74 9.74 11.84 9.55
N ASP A 75 9.61 10.70 10.25
CA ASP A 75 10.52 9.55 10.13
C ASP A 75 10.09 8.66 8.95
N VAL A 76 10.93 8.64 7.91
CA VAL A 76 10.83 7.78 6.72
C VAL A 76 10.57 6.31 7.07
N ALA A 77 11.20 5.79 8.14
CA ALA A 77 11.03 4.40 8.52
C ALA A 77 9.61 4.12 9.05
N ILE A 78 8.99 5.10 9.72
CA ILE A 78 7.59 5.01 10.18
C ILE A 78 6.65 5.07 8.98
N ARG A 79 6.85 6.02 8.06
CA ARG A 79 6.05 6.11 6.82
C ARG A 79 6.08 4.81 6.03
N LYS A 80 7.27 4.27 5.77
CA LYS A 80 7.44 3.01 5.03
C LYS A 80 6.73 1.84 5.67
N GLN A 81 6.77 1.74 7.00
CA GLN A 81 6.04 0.71 7.73
C GLN A 81 4.52 0.93 7.61
N ALA A 82 4.05 2.15 7.77
CA ALA A 82 2.63 2.46 7.71
C ALA A 82 2.04 2.18 6.31
N ILE A 83 2.75 2.58 5.26
CA ILE A 83 2.41 2.32 3.86
C ILE A 83 2.37 0.81 3.57
N LYS A 84 3.32 0.04 4.11
CA LYS A 84 3.38 -1.41 3.95
C LYS A 84 2.15 -2.12 4.55
N ASP A 85 1.58 -1.54 5.61
CA ASP A 85 0.45 -2.12 6.33
C ASP A 85 -0.91 -1.76 5.70
N LEU A 86 -1.04 -0.63 4.99
CA LEU A 86 -2.27 -0.16 4.33
C LEU A 86 -2.98 -1.20 3.44
N PRO A 87 -2.29 -2.04 2.64
CA PRO A 87 -2.94 -3.08 1.85
C PRO A 87 -3.77 -4.07 2.67
N SER A 88 -3.49 -4.24 3.97
CA SER A 88 -4.30 -5.10 4.85
C SER A 88 -5.68 -4.49 5.12
N PHE A 89 -5.76 -3.17 5.33
CA PHE A 89 -7.00 -2.42 5.51
C PHE A 89 -7.89 -2.52 4.27
N CYS A 90 -7.30 -2.39 3.08
CA CYS A 90 -8.00 -2.54 1.80
C CYS A 90 -8.64 -3.92 1.60
N LYS A 91 -8.04 -4.98 2.16
CA LYS A 91 -8.59 -6.34 2.07
C LYS A 91 -9.83 -6.52 2.95
N GLU A 92 -9.80 -5.92 4.14
CA GLU A 92 -10.84 -6.07 5.16
C GLU A 92 -12.01 -5.10 4.94
N SER A 93 -11.74 -3.90 4.42
CA SER A 93 -12.76 -2.85 4.23
C SER A 93 -12.64 -2.17 2.87
N LYS A 94 -13.27 -2.79 1.86
CA LYS A 94 -13.23 -2.35 0.45
C LYS A 94 -13.77 -0.94 0.23
N GLU A 95 -14.66 -0.46 1.11
CA GLU A 95 -15.23 0.89 1.01
C GLU A 95 -14.19 2.00 1.19
N TYR A 96 -13.09 1.74 1.91
CA TYR A 96 -12.03 2.73 2.15
C TYR A 96 -10.89 2.67 1.13
N VAL A 97 -10.94 1.72 0.17
CA VAL A 97 -9.92 1.59 -0.88
C VAL A 97 -9.73 2.90 -1.66
N PRO A 98 -10.79 3.63 -2.08
CA PRO A 98 -10.61 4.91 -2.77
C PRO A 98 -9.90 5.96 -1.92
N LYS A 99 -10.25 6.07 -0.63
CA LYS A 99 -9.61 7.01 0.32
C LYS A 99 -8.13 6.70 0.50
N ILE A 100 -7.80 5.43 0.75
CA ILE A 100 -6.42 4.97 0.93
C ILE A 100 -5.61 5.18 -0.36
N ALA A 101 -6.19 4.87 -1.52
CA ALA A 101 -5.52 5.06 -2.81
C ALA A 101 -5.26 6.55 -3.11
N ASP A 102 -6.20 7.43 -2.80
CA ASP A 102 -6.05 8.88 -2.98
C ASP A 102 -4.93 9.43 -2.09
N VAL A 103 -4.89 9.06 -0.81
CA VAL A 103 -3.82 9.50 0.11
C VAL A 103 -2.46 8.96 -0.32
N LEU A 104 -2.37 7.69 -0.74
CA LEU A 104 -1.12 7.15 -1.30
C LEU A 104 -0.67 7.89 -2.56
N ALA A 105 -1.60 8.26 -3.45
CA ALA A 105 -1.29 9.05 -4.63
C ALA A 105 -0.81 10.46 -4.27
N GLN A 106 -1.41 11.09 -3.25
CA GLN A 106 -0.96 12.37 -2.72
C GLN A 106 0.45 12.27 -2.14
N LEU A 107 0.73 11.26 -1.31
CA LEU A 107 2.07 11.02 -0.74
C LEU A 107 3.15 10.84 -1.82
N LEU A 108 2.82 10.15 -2.91
CA LEU A 108 3.71 9.99 -4.08
C LEU A 108 4.06 11.31 -4.78
N LEU A 109 3.21 12.34 -4.64
CA LEU A 109 3.41 13.65 -5.25
C LEU A 109 4.16 14.62 -4.32
N THR A 110 4.22 14.34 -3.02
CA THR A 110 4.73 15.28 -1.99
C THR A 110 6.23 15.13 -1.66
N GLU A 111 6.88 13.96 -1.86
CA GLU A 111 8.28 13.76 -1.43
C GLU A 111 9.23 13.02 -2.41
N ASP A 112 10.54 13.32 -2.24
CA ASP A 112 11.73 13.01 -3.05
C ASP A 112 11.86 11.56 -3.56
N HIS A 113 12.37 11.41 -4.79
CA HIS A 113 12.31 10.23 -5.68
C HIS A 113 12.96 8.91 -5.18
N THR A 114 13.38 8.80 -3.93
CA THR A 114 14.07 7.61 -3.39
C THR A 114 13.15 6.62 -2.64
N GLU A 115 11.91 7.01 -2.32
CA GLU A 115 10.95 6.11 -1.65
C GLU A 115 10.20 5.16 -2.61
N LEU A 116 10.30 5.40 -3.92
CA LEU A 116 9.60 4.69 -5.00
C LEU A 116 10.18 3.31 -5.38
N LEU A 117 11.29 2.88 -4.79
CA LEU A 117 11.96 1.62 -5.15
C LEU A 117 11.29 0.34 -4.60
N VAL A 118 10.04 0.42 -4.14
CA VAL A 118 9.30 -0.73 -3.56
C VAL A 118 8.20 -1.31 -4.45
N HIS A 119 7.91 -0.76 -5.65
CA HIS A 119 6.92 -1.37 -6.56
C HIS A 119 7.32 -1.32 -8.05
N PRO A 120 7.62 -2.47 -8.68
CA PRO A 120 7.74 -2.61 -10.13
C PRO A 120 6.42 -2.46 -10.90
N ALA A 121 5.28 -2.40 -10.21
CA ALA A 121 3.95 -2.44 -10.84
C ALA A 121 3.53 -1.12 -11.52
N LEU A 122 4.23 -0.01 -11.26
CA LEU A 122 3.93 1.31 -11.83
C LEU A 122 4.93 1.76 -12.91
N ALA A 123 5.96 0.96 -13.21
CA ALA A 123 6.92 1.25 -14.28
C ALA A 123 6.44 0.78 -15.68
N GLY A 124 5.13 0.55 -15.84
CA GLY A 124 4.51 0.12 -17.09
C GLY A 124 3.95 1.29 -17.90
N HIS A 125 4.67 1.65 -18.96
CA HIS A 125 4.29 2.49 -20.11
C HIS A 125 4.52 4.01 -20.03
N PRO A 126 5.63 4.52 -20.60
CA PRO A 126 5.59 5.78 -21.31
C PRO A 126 4.78 5.58 -22.61
N GLY A 127 3.76 6.42 -22.77
CA GLY A 127 2.80 6.38 -23.86
C GLY A 127 3.42 6.50 -25.25
N GLN A 128 2.74 5.86 -26.19
CA GLN A 128 2.92 6.04 -27.63
C GLN A 128 2.71 7.52 -27.99
N ALA A 129 3.75 8.18 -28.49
CA ALA A 129 3.63 9.42 -29.24
C ALA A 129 4.04 9.13 -30.69
N GLY A 130 3.09 9.27 -31.61
CA GLY A 130 3.16 8.74 -32.96
C GLY A 130 4.08 9.46 -33.94
N ARG A 131 4.20 8.86 -35.13
CA ARG A 131 4.54 9.55 -36.37
C ARG A 131 3.57 9.12 -37.47
N PRO A 132 3.02 10.06 -38.27
CA PRO A 132 2.10 9.74 -39.35
C PRO A 132 2.82 9.42 -40.65
N GLY A 133 2.25 8.47 -41.40
CA GLY A 133 2.06 8.51 -42.85
C GLY A 133 3.29 8.55 -43.76
N ASN A 134 3.50 7.47 -44.52
CA ASN A 134 3.64 7.64 -45.97
C ASN A 134 3.02 6.45 -46.71
N ALA A 135 2.04 6.76 -47.55
CA ALA A 135 1.32 5.84 -48.41
C ALA A 135 1.82 6.01 -49.86
N GLY A 136 1.89 4.88 -50.59
CA GLY A 136 2.12 4.84 -52.04
C GLY A 136 3.44 4.12 -52.38
N ARG A 137 3.52 3.14 -53.28
CA ARG A 137 2.65 2.79 -54.41
C ARG A 137 2.76 1.29 -54.73
N SER A 138 1.69 0.83 -55.37
CA SER A 138 1.38 -0.50 -55.89
C SER A 138 2.12 -0.86 -57.20
N LEU A 139 2.02 -2.15 -57.59
CA LEU A 139 2.19 -2.81 -58.91
C LEU A 139 3.64 -3.30 -59.22
N SER A 140 3.95 -4.55 -59.58
CA SER A 140 3.23 -5.62 -60.32
C SER A 140 3.97 -6.99 -60.27
N PRO A 141 3.41 -8.10 -60.82
CA PRO A 141 3.80 -9.50 -60.57
C PRO A 141 4.58 -10.21 -61.73
N ARG A 142 4.93 -11.51 -61.50
CA ARG A 142 5.54 -12.56 -62.39
C ARG A 142 7.05 -12.74 -62.14
N TYR A 143 7.72 -13.90 -62.21
CA TYR A 143 7.52 -15.16 -62.95
C TYR A 143 8.49 -16.22 -62.36
N TYR A 144 8.09 -17.50 -62.22
CA TYR A 144 9.01 -18.64 -62.02
C TYR A 144 9.55 -19.12 -63.39
N PRO A 145 10.79 -19.61 -63.49
CA PRO A 145 10.93 -21.03 -63.84
C PRO A 145 12.12 -21.74 -63.15
N GLY A 146 12.00 -23.05 -63.02
CA GLY A 146 13.02 -23.93 -62.44
C GLY A 146 14.07 -24.46 -63.42
N LYS A 147 15.08 -25.12 -62.85
CA LYS A 147 15.94 -26.21 -63.37
C LYS A 147 16.43 -26.98 -62.13
N GLY A 148 16.37 -28.32 -62.02
CA GLY A 148 17.17 -29.29 -62.78
C GLY A 148 18.65 -29.06 -62.44
N GLU A 149 19.47 -29.96 -61.89
CA GLU A 149 19.65 -31.42 -61.95
C GLU A 149 20.44 -31.79 -60.65
N GLY A 150 20.37 -32.97 -60.03
CA GLY A 150 20.63 -34.29 -60.59
C GLY A 150 22.13 -34.60 -60.57
N SER A 151 22.64 -35.12 -59.45
CA SER A 151 23.67 -36.19 -59.38
C SER A 151 23.97 -36.57 -57.93
#